data_AF-A0A831NUY0-F1
#
_entry.id   AF-A0A831NUY0-F1
#
_cell.length_a   1.000
_cell.length_b   1.000
_cell.length_c   1.000
_cell.angle_alpha   90.00
_cell.angle_beta   90.00
_cell.angle_gamma   90.00
#
_symmetry.space_group_name_H-M   'P 1'
#
loop_
_entity.id
_entity.type
_entity.pdbx_description
1 polymer ?
#
loop_
_entity_poly.entity_id
_entity_poly.type
_entity_poly.pdbx_seq_one_letter_code
_entity_poly.pdbx_strand_id
1 'polypeptide(L)'
;MIKVALVGLSGYCSGCEVALIDLGQEILTKVNIVYSTLVADYEEIPSNIDLSLVSGAVRTEHDIEVLKEIREKSSKVIALGTCASFGGIPGLANLYVVIDMLKEVYGEKVLPVEVPKLTRAAAPVSEYIEVDYMIPGCPPPYKLLRDTLLSIVEKNTFPKPPSKTVCDECPLEKKDEFSSKVYRLGEIEIDPSRCLLEQGILCMGIATVAGCEAHCPSRGAPCRGCRGPPPSISDQGERLLSAIASVFSRIDPQQLLEKIPDPAGYFYRFTLPSGTIPYNVEVLRRVGHEDRD
;
A
#
# COMPACT_ATOMS: atom_id res chain seq x y z
N MET A 1 -26.55 10.35 -11.80
CA MET A 1 -25.35 9.54 -11.55
C MET A 1 -24.45 10.30 -10.62
N ILE A 2 -23.78 9.62 -9.69
CA ILE A 2 -22.85 10.29 -8.77
C ILE A 2 -21.66 10.85 -9.56
N LYS A 3 -21.21 12.06 -9.23
CA LYS A 3 -20.04 12.71 -9.81
C LYS A 3 -18.78 12.16 -9.15
N VAL A 4 -17.94 11.50 -9.94
CA VAL A 4 -16.72 10.83 -9.46
C VAL A 4 -15.49 11.51 -10.03
N ALA A 5 -14.49 11.72 -9.18
CA ALA A 5 -13.15 12.10 -9.60
C ALA A 5 -12.17 10.93 -9.41
N LEU A 6 -11.30 10.69 -10.40
CA LEU A 6 -10.25 9.68 -10.35
C LEU A 6 -8.89 10.39 -10.33
N VAL A 7 -8.23 10.40 -9.17
CA VAL A 7 -7.05 11.23 -8.93
C VAL A 7 -5.84 10.33 -8.69
N GLY A 8 -4.90 10.31 -9.63
CA GLY A 8 -3.59 9.67 -9.45
C GLY A 8 -2.53 10.68 -8.99
N LEU A 9 -1.90 10.42 -7.86
CA LEU A 9 -0.75 11.18 -7.35
C LEU A 9 0.58 10.63 -7.86
N SER A 10 1.67 11.38 -7.69
CA SER A 10 2.99 11.02 -8.25
C SER A 10 3.58 9.69 -7.73
N GLY A 11 3.20 9.23 -6.54
CA GLY A 11 3.64 7.95 -5.96
C GLY A 11 2.80 6.73 -6.37
N TYR A 12 2.50 6.56 -7.66
CA TYR A 12 1.61 5.51 -8.19
C TYR A 12 2.21 4.74 -9.38
N CYS A 13 1.55 3.65 -9.79
CA CYS A 13 1.93 2.82 -10.93
C CYS A 13 0.76 2.55 -11.91
N SER A 14 -0.33 3.30 -11.79
CA SER A 14 -1.59 3.11 -12.51
C SER A 14 -2.34 1.78 -12.28
N GLY A 15 -1.84 0.89 -11.41
CA GLY A 15 -2.46 -0.42 -11.19
C GLY A 15 -3.85 -0.35 -10.54
N CYS A 16 -4.15 0.70 -9.79
CA CYS A 16 -5.48 0.89 -9.20
C CYS A 16 -6.51 1.31 -10.24
N GLU A 17 -6.08 2.12 -11.21
CA GLU A 17 -6.88 2.58 -12.34
C GLU A 17 -7.19 1.41 -13.27
N VAL A 18 -6.21 0.55 -13.54
CA VAL A 18 -6.43 -0.70 -14.30
C VAL A 18 -7.45 -1.59 -13.56
N ALA A 19 -7.32 -1.75 -12.25
CA ALA A 19 -8.29 -2.53 -11.46
C ALA A 19 -9.71 -1.91 -11.46
N LEU A 20 -9.84 -0.58 -11.55
CA LEU A 20 -11.14 0.08 -11.74
C LEU A 20 -11.71 -0.16 -13.13
N ILE A 21 -10.88 -0.10 -14.17
CA ILE A 21 -11.28 -0.37 -15.56
C ILE A 21 -11.76 -1.81 -15.71
N ASP A 22 -11.12 -2.77 -15.02
CA ASP A 22 -11.52 -4.18 -15.02
C ASP A 22 -12.95 -4.40 -14.52
N LEU A 23 -13.48 -3.52 -13.65
CA LEU A 23 -14.89 -3.56 -13.21
C LEU A 23 -15.86 -3.22 -14.34
N GLY A 24 -15.37 -2.57 -15.40
CA GLY A 24 -16.08 -2.31 -16.64
C GLY A 24 -17.48 -1.74 -16.44
N GLN A 25 -18.46 -2.37 -17.07
CA GLN A 25 -19.85 -1.90 -17.09
C GLN A 25 -20.54 -1.94 -15.71
N GLU A 26 -20.04 -2.74 -14.76
CA GLU A 26 -20.66 -2.90 -13.45
C GLU A 26 -20.64 -1.59 -12.64
N ILE A 27 -19.58 -0.78 -12.80
CA ILE A 27 -19.41 0.50 -12.10
C ILE A 27 -19.46 1.68 -13.05
N LEU A 28 -18.74 1.62 -14.19
CA LEU A 28 -18.53 2.80 -15.04
C LEU A 28 -19.84 3.35 -15.65
N THR A 29 -20.87 2.51 -15.82
CA THR A 29 -22.19 2.94 -16.32
C THR A 29 -23.08 3.60 -15.27
N LYS A 30 -22.68 3.56 -13.99
CA LYS A 30 -23.46 4.09 -12.86
C LYS A 30 -22.93 5.44 -12.34
N VAL A 31 -21.75 5.84 -12.80
CA VAL A 31 -21.03 7.03 -12.34
C VAL A 31 -20.83 8.02 -13.48
N ASN A 32 -20.76 9.29 -13.12
CA ASN A 32 -20.36 10.36 -14.03
C ASN A 32 -18.94 10.78 -13.65
N ILE A 33 -17.94 10.37 -14.44
CA ILE A 33 -16.55 10.79 -14.22
C ILE A 33 -16.44 12.26 -14.63
N VAL A 34 -16.24 13.13 -13.65
CA VAL A 34 -16.16 14.59 -13.85
C VAL A 34 -14.72 15.11 -13.82
N TYR A 35 -13.79 14.29 -13.33
CA TYR A 35 -12.37 14.60 -13.31
C TYR A 35 -11.57 13.29 -13.36
N SER A 36 -10.53 13.24 -14.16
CA SER A 36 -9.57 12.14 -14.12
C SER A 36 -8.19 12.62 -14.52
N THR A 37 -7.15 12.17 -13.82
CA THR A 37 -5.76 12.41 -14.26
C THR A 37 -5.29 11.45 -15.37
N LEU A 38 -6.11 10.46 -15.76
CA LEU A 38 -5.70 9.39 -16.68
C LEU A 38 -6.59 9.27 -17.92
N VAL A 39 -7.91 9.47 -17.81
CA VAL A 39 -8.86 9.19 -18.90
C VAL A 39 -9.48 10.44 -19.55
N ALA A 40 -9.20 11.64 -19.03
CA ALA A 40 -9.80 12.87 -19.54
C ALA A 40 -8.92 14.08 -19.27
N ASP A 41 -8.83 14.99 -20.24
CA ASP A 41 -8.10 16.25 -20.10
C ASP A 41 -9.01 17.30 -19.47
N TYR A 42 -8.84 17.53 -18.17
CA TYR A 42 -9.51 18.60 -17.45
C TYR A 42 -8.47 19.61 -16.98
N GLU A 43 -8.66 20.89 -17.34
CA GLU A 43 -7.76 21.98 -16.91
C GLU A 43 -7.90 22.28 -15.41
N GLU A 44 -9.09 22.11 -14.84
CA GLU A 44 -9.39 22.41 -13.44
C GLU A 44 -10.20 21.29 -12.78
N ILE A 45 -9.97 21.11 -11.48
CA ILE A 45 -10.78 20.20 -10.65
C ILE A 45 -12.16 20.85 -10.43
N PRO A 46 -13.28 20.21 -10.81
CA PRO A 46 -14.60 20.79 -10.64
C PRO A 46 -15.04 20.76 -9.16
N SER A 47 -15.87 21.73 -8.76
CA SER A 47 -16.52 21.72 -7.45
C SER A 47 -17.72 20.76 -7.41
N ASN A 48 -18.16 20.40 -6.20
CA ASN A 48 -19.32 19.53 -5.95
C ASN A 48 -19.13 18.10 -6.49
N ILE A 49 -17.99 17.49 -6.17
CA ILE A 49 -17.71 16.08 -6.45
C ILE A 49 -18.38 15.24 -5.35
N ASP A 50 -19.13 14.20 -5.72
CA ASP A 50 -19.78 13.31 -4.76
C ASP A 50 -18.77 12.34 -4.13
N LEU A 51 -17.83 11.85 -4.94
CA LEU A 51 -16.83 10.86 -4.53
C LEU A 51 -15.52 11.04 -5.30
N SER A 52 -14.41 11.21 -4.58
CA SER A 52 -13.07 11.19 -5.13
C SER A 52 -12.35 9.89 -4.76
N LEU A 53 -11.88 9.16 -5.77
CA LEU A 53 -11.00 8.02 -5.61
C LEU A 53 -9.57 8.48 -5.84
N VAL A 54 -8.77 8.49 -4.78
CA VAL A 54 -7.39 8.97 -4.82
C VAL A 54 -6.44 7.80 -4.75
N SER A 55 -5.59 7.63 -5.75
CA SER A 55 -4.56 6.62 -5.81
C SER A 55 -3.16 7.23 -5.75
N GLY A 56 -2.18 6.42 -5.38
CA GLY A 56 -0.80 6.87 -5.24
C GLY A 56 -0.47 7.45 -3.87
N ALA A 57 0.81 7.37 -3.51
CA ALA A 57 1.36 8.03 -2.34
C ALA A 57 1.68 9.50 -2.66
N VAL A 58 1.69 10.35 -1.64
CA VAL A 58 2.10 11.75 -1.78
C VAL A 58 3.59 11.79 -2.02
N ARG A 59 4.02 12.39 -3.14
CA ARG A 59 5.41 12.44 -3.53
C ARG A 59 5.96 13.78 -3.99
N THR A 60 5.10 14.72 -4.35
CA THR A 60 5.50 16.08 -4.73
C THR A 60 4.72 17.14 -3.96
N GLU A 61 5.21 18.38 -3.97
CA GLU A 61 4.44 19.53 -3.46
C GLU A 61 3.13 19.71 -4.22
N HIS A 62 3.12 19.46 -5.53
CA HIS A 62 1.93 19.46 -6.37
C HIS A 62 0.89 18.43 -5.92
N ASP A 63 1.31 17.22 -5.52
CA ASP A 63 0.38 16.22 -4.98
C ASP A 63 -0.35 16.75 -3.73
N ILE A 64 0.33 17.52 -2.88
CA ILE A 64 -0.26 18.12 -1.66
C ILE A 64 -1.32 19.16 -2.04
N GLU A 65 -1.04 20.00 -3.03
CA GLU A 65 -1.98 21.00 -3.55
C GLU A 65 -3.23 20.33 -4.11
N VAL A 66 -3.04 19.36 -5.02
CA VAL A 66 -4.13 18.58 -5.63
C VAL A 66 -4.95 17.87 -4.55
N LEU A 67 -4.31 17.26 -3.55
CA LEU A 67 -5.01 16.58 -2.47
C LEU A 67 -5.90 17.51 -1.66
N LYS A 68 -5.39 18.68 -1.28
CA LYS A 68 -6.15 19.67 -0.50
C LYS A 68 -7.35 20.19 -1.29
N GLU A 69 -7.13 20.51 -2.57
CA GLU A 69 -8.19 20.95 -3.47
C GLU A 69 -9.26 19.86 -3.68
N ILE A 70 -8.84 18.61 -3.89
CA ILE A 70 -9.75 17.47 -4.00
C ILE A 70 -10.56 17.31 -2.71
N ARG A 71 -9.93 17.41 -1.55
CA ARG A 71 -10.63 17.30 -0.26
C ARG A 71 -11.68 18.40 -0.10
N GLU A 72 -11.36 19.64 -0.46
CA GLU A 72 -12.28 20.77 -0.39
C GLU A 72 -13.47 20.62 -1.34
N LYS A 73 -13.21 20.15 -2.57
CA LYS A 73 -14.24 20.04 -3.63
C LYS A 73 -15.07 18.77 -3.58
N SER A 74 -14.71 17.82 -2.71
CA SER A 74 -15.34 16.48 -2.64
C SER A 74 -16.13 16.27 -1.36
N SER A 75 -17.32 15.68 -1.49
CA SER A 75 -18.12 15.23 -0.35
C SER A 75 -17.46 14.04 0.35
N LYS A 76 -16.91 13.09 -0.42
CA LYS A 76 -16.21 11.90 0.08
C LYS A 76 -14.88 11.70 -0.65
N VAL A 77 -13.85 11.27 0.07
CA VAL A 77 -12.54 10.91 -0.46
C VAL A 77 -12.18 9.50 0.01
N ILE A 78 -11.77 8.66 -0.93
CA ILE A 78 -11.31 7.30 -0.68
C ILE A 78 -9.84 7.19 -1.05
N ALA A 79 -9.03 6.70 -0.12
CA ALA A 79 -7.68 6.23 -0.43
C ALA A 79 -7.78 4.87 -1.16
N LEU A 80 -7.60 4.90 -2.47
CA LEU A 80 -7.67 3.74 -3.34
C LEU A 80 -6.28 3.12 -3.50
N GLY A 81 -6.14 1.91 -2.98
CA GLY A 81 -4.91 1.13 -3.05
C GLY A 81 -3.94 1.42 -1.92
N THR A 82 -2.92 0.57 -1.87
CA THR A 82 -1.93 0.56 -0.78
C THR A 82 -1.03 1.79 -0.80
N CYS A 83 -0.70 2.34 -1.97
CA CYS A 83 0.09 3.56 -2.04
C CYS A 83 -0.64 4.74 -1.38
N ALA A 84 -1.92 4.92 -1.68
CA ALA A 84 -2.71 5.98 -1.03
C ALA A 84 -2.94 5.70 0.45
N SER A 85 -3.24 4.44 0.79
CA SER A 85 -3.59 4.05 2.17
C SER A 85 -2.39 4.06 3.13
N PHE A 86 -1.20 3.64 2.66
CA PHE A 86 -0.05 3.34 3.51
C PHE A 86 1.30 3.81 2.96
N GLY A 87 1.31 4.46 1.79
CA GLY A 87 2.52 4.94 1.10
C GLY A 87 3.15 3.95 0.11
N GLY A 88 2.86 2.64 0.24
CA GLY A 88 3.18 1.65 -0.79
C GLY A 88 4.66 1.44 -1.07
N ILE A 89 4.96 0.84 -2.23
CA ILE A 89 6.34 0.57 -2.69
C ILE A 89 7.17 1.86 -2.84
N PRO A 90 6.65 2.98 -3.40
CA PRO A 90 7.39 4.24 -3.45
C PRO A 90 7.81 4.74 -2.06
N GLY A 91 7.10 4.32 -1.02
CA GLY A 91 7.44 4.53 0.38
C GLY A 91 8.85 4.13 0.79
N LEU A 92 9.45 3.12 0.14
CA LEU A 92 10.81 2.67 0.43
C LEU A 92 11.87 3.75 0.15
N ALA A 93 11.55 4.75 -0.68
CA ALA A 93 12.39 5.93 -0.90
C ALA A 93 12.70 6.69 0.40
N ASN A 94 11.89 6.53 1.44
CA ASN A 94 12.10 7.15 2.76
C ASN A 94 13.36 6.64 3.49
N LEU A 95 13.99 5.59 2.99
CA LEU A 95 15.28 5.10 3.47
C LEU A 95 16.47 5.88 2.87
N TYR A 96 16.21 6.88 2.04
CA TYR A 96 17.25 7.64 1.35
C TYR A 96 16.94 9.13 1.39
N VAL A 97 18.00 9.95 1.34
CA VAL A 97 17.83 11.39 1.22
C VAL A 97 17.50 11.74 -0.23
N VAL A 98 16.51 12.62 -0.43
CA VAL A 98 15.98 12.99 -1.75
C VAL A 98 17.07 13.44 -2.72
N ILE A 99 17.98 14.32 -2.30
CA ILE A 99 19.05 14.81 -3.16
C ILE A 99 20.00 13.69 -3.61
N ASP A 100 20.25 12.71 -2.74
CA ASP A 100 21.13 11.59 -3.04
C ASP A 100 20.45 10.63 -4.03
N MET A 101 19.12 10.41 -3.89
CA MET A 101 18.34 9.68 -4.90
C MET A 101 18.31 10.38 -6.27
N LEU A 102 18.15 11.70 -6.30
CA LEU A 102 18.14 12.45 -7.55
C LEU A 102 19.50 12.41 -8.25
N LYS A 103 20.60 12.51 -7.49
CA LYS A 103 21.95 12.37 -8.02
C LYS A 103 22.23 10.97 -8.55
N GLU A 104 21.71 9.92 -7.92
CA GLU A 104 21.84 8.55 -8.43
C GLU A 104 21.14 8.38 -9.79
N VAL A 105 19.96 8.97 -9.97
CA VAL A 105 19.17 8.85 -11.21
C VAL A 105 19.68 9.75 -12.34
N TYR A 106 19.96 11.02 -12.03
CA TYR A 106 20.28 12.05 -13.03
C TYR A 106 21.75 12.47 -13.08
N GLY A 107 22.57 11.98 -12.14
CA GLY A 107 23.94 12.42 -11.94
C GLY A 107 24.05 13.72 -11.14
N GLU A 108 25.27 14.10 -10.78
CA GLU A 108 25.52 15.30 -9.95
C GLU A 108 25.35 16.64 -10.68
N LYS A 109 25.44 16.63 -12.02
CA LYS A 109 25.55 17.87 -12.82
C LYS A 109 24.23 18.33 -13.43
N VAL A 110 23.22 17.46 -13.52
CA VAL A 110 21.97 17.73 -14.22
C VAL A 110 20.82 17.33 -13.31
N LEU A 111 20.53 18.15 -12.31
CA LEU A 111 19.31 17.98 -11.53
C LEU A 111 18.12 18.54 -12.32
N PRO A 112 16.94 17.91 -12.23
CA PRO A 112 15.73 18.41 -12.88
C PRO A 112 15.40 19.84 -12.43
N VAL A 113 15.12 20.71 -13.41
CA VAL A 113 14.65 22.09 -13.21
C VAL A 113 13.24 22.21 -13.78
N GLU A 114 12.42 23.10 -13.23
CA GLU A 114 11.03 23.37 -13.67
C GLU A 114 10.07 22.16 -13.55
N VAL A 115 10.32 21.26 -12.60
CA VAL A 115 9.42 20.16 -12.23
C VAL A 115 8.96 20.31 -10.77
N PRO A 116 7.80 19.76 -10.39
CA PRO A 116 7.37 19.76 -8.99
C PRO A 116 8.45 19.15 -8.08
N LYS A 117 8.81 19.88 -7.01
CA LYS A 117 9.77 19.39 -6.03
C LYS A 117 9.21 18.13 -5.37
N LEU A 118 10.07 17.12 -5.23
CA LEU A 118 9.76 15.97 -4.39
C LEU A 118 9.58 16.46 -2.95
N THR A 119 8.61 15.93 -2.23
CA THR A 119 8.52 16.22 -0.79
C THR A 119 9.74 15.60 -0.09
N ARG A 120 9.89 15.84 1.21
CA ARG A 120 10.95 15.17 1.99
C ARG A 120 10.80 13.64 2.01
N ALA A 121 9.56 13.18 2.01
CA ALA A 121 9.20 11.82 2.39
C ALA A 121 7.90 11.37 1.73
N ALA A 122 7.83 10.12 1.28
CA ALA A 122 6.59 9.48 0.84
C ALA A 122 5.69 9.27 2.02
N ALA A 123 4.41 9.52 1.81
CA ALA A 123 3.41 9.59 2.84
C ALA A 123 2.06 9.08 2.30
N PRO A 124 1.24 8.43 3.15
CA PRO A 124 -0.13 8.12 2.81
C PRO A 124 -0.94 9.42 2.68
N VAL A 125 -2.06 9.35 1.95
CA VAL A 125 -2.89 10.54 1.72
C VAL A 125 -3.50 11.09 3.01
N SER A 126 -3.72 10.21 4.01
CA SER A 126 -4.28 10.56 5.32
C SER A 126 -3.37 11.44 6.18
N GLU A 127 -2.10 11.61 5.79
CA GLU A 127 -1.19 12.54 6.48
C GLU A 127 -1.51 14.01 6.13
N TYR A 128 -2.11 14.26 4.97
CA TYR A 128 -2.35 15.61 4.46
C TYR A 128 -3.83 16.03 4.47
N ILE A 129 -4.75 15.06 4.40
CA ILE A 129 -6.20 15.31 4.35
C ILE A 129 -6.97 14.26 5.14
N GLU A 130 -8.20 14.60 5.54
CA GLU A 130 -9.15 13.62 6.08
C GLU A 130 -9.68 12.70 4.97
N VAL A 131 -9.61 11.39 5.21
CA VAL A 131 -10.04 10.34 4.28
C VAL A 131 -11.25 9.62 4.87
N ASP A 132 -12.32 9.50 4.10
CA ASP A 132 -13.56 8.87 4.55
C ASP A 132 -13.47 7.35 4.59
N TYR A 133 -12.68 6.75 3.67
CA TYR A 133 -12.53 5.30 3.57
C TYR A 133 -11.22 4.90 2.90
N MET A 134 -10.71 3.72 3.23
CA MET A 134 -9.51 3.14 2.60
C MET A 134 -9.84 1.80 1.96
N ILE A 135 -9.38 1.60 0.72
CA ILE A 135 -9.50 0.32 0.01
C ILE A 135 -8.08 -0.17 -0.31
N PRO A 136 -7.39 -0.83 0.64
CA PRO A 136 -6.01 -1.21 0.43
C PRO A 136 -5.85 -2.46 -0.46
N GLY A 137 -4.73 -2.45 -1.18
CA GLY A 137 -4.23 -3.50 -2.06
C GLY A 137 -3.38 -2.92 -3.18
N CYS A 138 -2.46 -3.74 -3.69
CA CYS A 138 -1.48 -3.33 -4.70
C CYS A 138 -1.60 -4.23 -5.95
N PRO A 139 -2.68 -4.08 -6.74
CA PRO A 139 -3.86 -3.23 -6.53
C PRO A 139 -4.94 -3.88 -5.64
N PRO A 140 -6.04 -3.18 -5.29
CA PRO A 140 -7.16 -3.76 -4.56
C PRO A 140 -7.76 -5.01 -5.24
N PRO A 141 -8.13 -6.07 -4.49
CA PRO A 141 -8.75 -7.26 -5.06
C PRO A 141 -10.09 -6.95 -5.75
N TYR A 142 -10.33 -7.54 -6.94
CA TYR A 142 -11.52 -7.28 -7.78
C TYR A 142 -12.83 -7.30 -7.00
N LYS A 143 -13.11 -8.41 -6.32
CA LYS A 143 -14.36 -8.62 -5.57
C LYS A 143 -14.54 -7.59 -4.46
N LEU A 144 -13.49 -7.32 -3.70
CA LEU A 144 -13.51 -6.31 -2.64
C LEU A 144 -13.79 -4.92 -3.20
N LEU A 145 -13.07 -4.54 -4.27
CA LEU A 145 -13.20 -3.24 -4.91
C LEU A 145 -14.62 -3.06 -5.47
N ARG A 146 -15.11 -4.04 -6.24
CA ARG A 146 -16.46 -4.07 -6.81
C ARG A 146 -17.53 -3.92 -5.72
N ASP A 147 -17.52 -4.80 -4.72
CA ASP A 147 -18.56 -4.84 -3.70
C ASP A 147 -18.57 -3.55 -2.86
N THR A 148 -17.39 -2.98 -2.61
CA THR A 148 -17.24 -1.70 -1.91
C THR A 148 -17.81 -0.55 -2.73
N LEU A 149 -17.42 -0.44 -4.00
CA LEU A 149 -17.89 0.63 -4.87
C LEU A 149 -19.40 0.52 -5.14
N LEU A 150 -19.95 -0.67 -5.35
CA LEU A 150 -21.40 -0.85 -5.48
C LEU A 150 -22.15 -0.42 -4.20
N SER A 151 -21.63 -0.76 -3.02
CA SER A 151 -22.21 -0.30 -1.75
C SER A 151 -22.24 1.23 -1.65
N ILE A 152 -21.18 1.89 -2.08
CA ILE A 152 -21.08 3.35 -2.03
C ILE A 152 -21.98 4.00 -3.09
N VAL A 153 -21.91 3.54 -4.33
CA VAL A 153 -22.63 4.12 -5.48
C VAL A 153 -24.14 3.91 -5.36
N GLU A 154 -24.59 2.73 -4.91
CA GLU A 154 -26.01 2.39 -4.89
C GLU A 154 -26.68 2.66 -3.54
N LYS A 155 -25.94 2.52 -2.44
CA LYS A 155 -26.50 2.61 -1.07
C LYS A 155 -25.96 3.80 -0.27
N ASN A 156 -25.07 4.60 -0.87
CA ASN A 156 -24.40 5.72 -0.22
C ASN A 156 -23.72 5.37 1.12
N THR A 157 -23.32 4.10 1.28
CA THR A 157 -22.85 3.54 2.56
C THR A 157 -21.49 2.88 2.41
N PHE A 158 -20.57 3.19 3.32
CA PHE A 158 -19.29 2.49 3.42
C PHE A 158 -19.48 1.12 4.08
N PRO A 159 -19.07 0.01 3.44
CA PRO A 159 -19.12 -1.29 4.08
C PRO A 159 -18.12 -1.34 5.25
N LYS A 160 -18.36 -2.23 6.21
CA LYS A 160 -17.39 -2.45 7.29
C LYS A 160 -16.10 -3.04 6.68
N PRO A 161 -14.93 -2.42 6.89
CA PRO A 161 -13.68 -2.93 6.34
C PRO A 161 -13.36 -4.31 6.97
N PRO A 162 -12.68 -5.20 6.22
CA PRO A 162 -12.22 -6.45 6.79
C PRO A 162 -11.30 -6.20 7.99
N SER A 163 -11.52 -6.93 9.09
CA SER A 163 -10.76 -6.77 10.34
C SER A 163 -9.89 -7.98 10.69
N LYS A 164 -9.99 -9.04 9.88
CA LYS A 164 -9.27 -10.30 10.05
C LYS A 164 -8.00 -10.33 9.22
N THR A 165 -7.18 -11.35 9.43
CA THR A 165 -5.92 -11.53 8.69
C THR A 165 -6.12 -12.43 7.48
N VAL A 166 -5.21 -12.40 6.50
CA VAL A 166 -5.23 -13.33 5.35
C VAL A 166 -5.28 -14.79 5.81
N CYS A 167 -4.71 -15.12 6.97
CA CYS A 167 -4.78 -16.46 7.53
C CYS A 167 -6.21 -16.95 7.81
N ASP A 168 -7.19 -16.06 8.01
CA ASP A 168 -8.60 -16.42 8.24
C ASP A 168 -9.33 -16.86 6.95
N GLU A 169 -8.86 -16.44 5.78
CA GLU A 169 -9.42 -16.79 4.46
C GLU A 169 -8.51 -17.75 3.67
N CYS A 170 -7.33 -18.08 4.21
CA CYS A 170 -6.34 -18.91 3.56
C CYS A 170 -6.82 -20.38 3.48
N PRO A 171 -6.83 -21.00 2.29
CA PRO A 171 -7.33 -22.37 2.12
C PRO A 171 -6.34 -23.44 2.57
N LEU A 172 -5.08 -23.07 2.84
CA LEU A 172 -4.04 -24.00 3.24
C LEU A 172 -4.27 -24.53 4.66
N GLU A 173 -4.12 -25.85 4.84
CA GLU A 173 -4.28 -26.53 6.11
C GLU A 173 -3.21 -26.08 7.12
N LYS A 174 -3.62 -25.78 8.34
CA LYS A 174 -2.74 -25.47 9.47
C LYS A 174 -2.71 -26.65 10.42
N LYS A 175 -1.52 -27.17 10.70
CA LYS A 175 -1.30 -28.32 11.58
C LYS A 175 -0.63 -27.93 12.90
N ASP A 176 -0.29 -26.66 13.08
CA ASP A 176 0.46 -26.14 14.23
C ASP A 176 1.82 -26.84 14.43
N GLU A 177 2.38 -27.33 13.34
CA GLU A 177 3.68 -27.99 13.27
C GLU A 177 4.63 -27.14 12.43
N PHE A 178 5.69 -26.63 13.06
CA PHE A 178 6.60 -25.68 12.43
C PHE A 178 7.94 -26.34 12.07
N SER A 179 8.42 -26.06 10.86
CA SER A 179 9.77 -26.39 10.41
C SER A 179 10.81 -25.84 11.38
N SER A 180 11.87 -26.62 11.63
CA SER A 180 13.04 -26.20 12.40
C SER A 180 14.01 -25.32 11.60
N LYS A 181 13.68 -25.02 10.34
CA LYS A 181 14.49 -24.20 9.43
C LYS A 181 13.60 -23.22 8.66
N VAL A 182 14.20 -22.09 8.30
CA VAL A 182 13.59 -21.06 7.44
C VAL A 182 14.16 -21.18 6.04
N TYR A 183 13.28 -21.07 5.04
CA TYR A 183 13.62 -21.21 3.64
C TYR A 183 13.11 -20.02 2.83
N ARG A 184 13.83 -19.71 1.75
CA ARG A 184 13.31 -18.89 0.66
C ARG A 184 12.52 -19.76 -0.31
N LEU A 185 11.58 -19.13 -1.00
CA LEU A 185 10.80 -19.81 -2.03
C LEU A 185 11.74 -20.43 -3.08
N GLY A 186 11.57 -21.72 -3.37
CA GLY A 186 12.40 -22.47 -4.31
C GLY A 186 13.60 -23.21 -3.70
N GLU A 187 13.91 -23.02 -2.41
CA GLU A 187 14.98 -23.78 -1.73
C GLU A 187 14.56 -25.20 -1.35
N ILE A 188 13.25 -25.44 -1.23
CA ILE A 188 12.64 -26.73 -0.91
C ILE A 188 11.41 -26.97 -1.78
N GLU A 189 11.05 -28.24 -1.92
CA GLU A 189 9.72 -28.62 -2.41
C GLU A 189 8.68 -28.33 -1.32
N ILE A 190 7.61 -27.63 -1.69
CA ILE A 190 6.54 -27.24 -0.79
C ILE A 190 5.34 -28.17 -0.97
N ASP A 191 4.70 -28.57 0.13
CA ASP A 191 3.37 -29.17 0.10
C ASP A 191 2.34 -28.06 -0.20
N PRO A 192 1.67 -28.09 -1.37
CA PRO A 192 0.75 -27.03 -1.78
C PRO A 192 -0.55 -27.03 -0.98
N SER A 193 -0.81 -28.05 -0.16
CA SER A 193 -2.02 -28.15 0.67
C SER A 193 -1.82 -27.57 2.08
N ARG A 194 -0.57 -27.40 2.52
CA ARG A 194 -0.22 -27.03 3.90
C ARG A 194 0.25 -25.57 4.01
N CYS A 195 0.02 -24.96 5.17
CA CYS A 195 0.47 -23.61 5.50
C CYS A 195 1.95 -23.40 5.18
N LEU A 196 2.26 -22.41 4.34
CA LEU A 196 3.63 -22.08 3.93
C LEU A 196 4.51 -21.66 5.13
N LEU A 197 3.94 -20.94 6.09
CA LEU A 197 4.68 -20.48 7.27
C LEU A 197 5.12 -21.65 8.17
N GLU A 198 4.25 -22.64 8.36
CA GLU A 198 4.56 -23.89 9.06
C GLU A 198 5.67 -24.67 8.36
N GLN A 199 5.73 -24.62 7.03
CA GLN A 199 6.80 -25.26 6.25
C GLN A 199 8.13 -24.49 6.27
N GLY A 200 8.22 -23.38 7.01
CA GLY A 200 9.42 -22.55 7.10
C GLY A 200 9.54 -21.49 6.00
N ILE A 201 8.52 -21.30 5.17
CA ILE A 201 8.48 -20.24 4.16
C ILE A 201 7.86 -18.99 4.77
N LEU A 202 8.65 -17.91 4.87
CA LEU A 202 8.19 -16.64 5.44
C LEU A 202 6.96 -16.10 4.67
N CYS A 203 5.86 -15.93 5.38
CA CYS A 203 4.58 -15.51 4.81
C CYS A 203 3.94 -14.41 5.66
N MET A 204 3.65 -13.26 5.06
CA MET A 204 3.14 -12.08 5.78
C MET A 204 1.64 -12.11 6.04
N GLY A 205 0.95 -13.21 5.69
CA GLY A 205 -0.49 -13.33 5.83
C GLY A 205 -0.98 -13.17 7.28
N ILE A 206 -0.12 -13.51 8.24
CA ILE A 206 -0.39 -13.44 9.69
C ILE A 206 -0.59 -12.02 10.24
N ALA A 207 -0.17 -10.99 9.50
CA ALA A 207 -0.32 -9.58 9.88
C ALA A 207 -0.81 -8.71 8.71
N THR A 208 -1.46 -9.34 7.73
CA THR A 208 -2.00 -8.64 6.56
C THR A 208 -3.52 -8.78 6.55
N VAL A 209 -4.24 -7.71 6.27
CA VAL A 209 -5.71 -7.72 6.28
C VAL A 209 -6.31 -8.65 5.21
N ALA A 210 -7.37 -9.39 5.58
CA ALA A 210 -8.14 -10.30 4.73
C ALA A 210 -9.03 -9.56 3.71
N GLY A 211 -9.50 -10.24 2.67
CA GLY A 211 -10.29 -9.68 1.57
C GLY A 211 -9.65 -9.86 0.18
N CYS A 212 -8.52 -10.56 0.10
CA CYS A 212 -7.88 -10.94 -1.17
C CYS A 212 -8.06 -12.41 -1.52
N GLU A 213 -8.90 -13.12 -0.76
CA GLU A 213 -9.19 -14.56 -0.90
C GLU A 213 -7.90 -15.40 -0.87
N ALA A 214 -6.89 -14.93 -0.10
CA ALA A 214 -5.55 -15.50 -0.05
C ALA A 214 -4.99 -15.90 -1.42
N HIS A 215 -5.10 -15.00 -2.41
CA HIS A 215 -4.77 -15.29 -3.80
C HIS A 215 -3.32 -15.79 -4.01
N CYS A 216 -2.35 -15.28 -3.25
CA CYS A 216 -0.96 -15.72 -3.38
C CYS A 216 -0.74 -17.11 -2.75
N PRO A 217 -1.10 -17.33 -1.45
CA PRO A 217 -0.90 -18.65 -0.84
C PRO A 217 -1.66 -19.77 -1.55
N SER A 218 -2.87 -19.49 -2.06
CA SER A 218 -3.64 -20.47 -2.85
C SER A 218 -2.98 -20.89 -4.18
N ARG A 219 -1.94 -20.17 -4.61
CA ARG A 219 -1.14 -20.47 -5.81
C ARG A 219 0.32 -20.83 -5.47
N GLY A 220 0.60 -21.22 -4.24
CA GLY A 220 1.93 -21.66 -3.81
C GLY A 220 2.94 -20.53 -3.56
N ALA A 221 2.51 -19.27 -3.54
CA ALA A 221 3.38 -18.13 -3.24
C ALA A 221 3.06 -17.55 -1.85
N PRO A 222 4.06 -17.19 -1.02
CA PRO A 222 3.79 -16.56 0.27
C PRO A 222 3.15 -15.19 0.09
N CYS A 223 2.26 -14.82 1.02
CA CYS A 223 1.74 -13.47 1.10
C CYS A 223 2.89 -12.48 1.32
N ARG A 224 2.89 -11.38 0.56
CA ARG A 224 3.88 -10.30 0.61
C ARG A 224 3.43 -9.08 1.41
N GLY A 225 2.25 -9.14 2.02
CA GLY A 225 1.75 -8.06 2.88
C GLY A 225 1.19 -6.84 2.16
N CYS A 226 0.91 -6.95 0.86
CA CYS A 226 0.58 -5.79 0.03
C CYS A 226 -0.69 -5.04 0.43
N ARG A 227 -1.60 -5.61 1.23
CA ARG A 227 -2.83 -4.95 1.67
C ARG A 227 -2.70 -4.21 3.00
N GLY A 228 -1.51 -4.20 3.59
CA GLY A 228 -1.27 -3.57 4.89
C GLY A 228 -1.94 -4.31 6.06
N PRO A 229 -1.87 -3.74 7.27
CA PRO A 229 -2.36 -4.36 8.49
C PRO A 229 -3.90 -4.28 8.60
N PRO A 230 -4.54 -5.18 9.37
CA PRO A 230 -5.92 -4.97 9.80
C PRO A 230 -6.01 -3.79 10.78
N PRO A 231 -7.21 -3.19 10.98
CA PRO A 231 -7.36 -1.97 11.81
C PRO A 231 -6.89 -2.07 13.27
N SER A 232 -6.76 -3.29 13.81
CA SER A 232 -6.25 -3.52 15.16
C SER A 232 -4.73 -3.47 15.28
N ILE A 233 -4.01 -3.37 14.16
CA ILE A 233 -2.55 -3.32 14.11
C ILE A 233 -2.15 -1.96 13.52
N SER A 234 -1.43 -1.17 14.31
CA SER A 234 -0.93 0.15 13.90
C SER A 234 0.23 0.03 12.91
N ASP A 235 1.20 -0.82 13.22
CA ASP A 235 2.42 -1.02 12.42
C ASP A 235 2.50 -2.48 11.95
N GLN A 236 2.39 -2.67 10.65
CA GLN A 236 2.48 -4.00 10.04
C GLN A 236 3.86 -4.62 10.22
N GLY A 237 4.93 -3.84 10.03
CA GLY A 237 6.30 -4.34 10.07
C GLY A 237 6.71 -4.77 11.47
N GLU A 238 6.35 -3.98 12.48
CA GLU A 238 6.55 -4.35 13.90
C GLU A 238 5.82 -5.65 14.23
N ARG A 239 4.55 -5.76 13.81
CA ARG A 239 3.75 -6.95 14.07
C ARG A 239 4.31 -8.18 13.35
N LEU A 240 4.77 -8.03 12.10
CA LEU A 240 5.39 -9.12 11.35
C LEU A 240 6.67 -9.59 12.01
N LEU A 241 7.54 -8.66 12.42
CA LEU A 241 8.78 -8.97 13.11
C LEU A 241 8.51 -9.77 14.40
N SER A 242 7.60 -9.26 15.24
CA SER A 242 7.19 -9.92 16.49
C SER A 242 6.62 -11.33 16.23
N ALA A 243 5.72 -11.46 15.26
CA ALA A 243 5.07 -12.73 14.95
C ALA A 243 6.04 -13.77 14.38
N ILE A 244 6.93 -13.36 13.46
CA ILE A 244 7.94 -14.24 12.86
C ILE A 244 8.97 -14.69 13.91
N ALA A 245 9.44 -13.78 14.76
CA ALA A 245 10.35 -14.13 15.86
C ALA A 245 9.72 -15.14 16.83
N SER A 246 8.41 -15.01 17.10
CA SER A 246 7.67 -15.96 17.94
C SER A 246 7.54 -17.34 17.28
N VAL A 247 7.12 -17.37 16.02
CA VAL A 247 6.95 -18.61 15.23
C VAL A 247 8.26 -19.38 15.11
N PHE A 248 9.37 -18.68 14.89
CA PHE A 248 10.69 -19.29 14.72
C PHE A 248 11.57 -19.18 15.97
N SER A 249 10.97 -19.05 17.15
CA SER A 249 11.68 -18.91 18.44
C SER A 249 12.62 -20.07 18.78
N ARG A 250 12.44 -21.23 18.16
CA ARG A 250 13.27 -22.43 18.33
C ARG A 250 14.42 -22.52 17.31
N ILE A 251 14.51 -21.58 16.38
CA ILE A 251 15.56 -21.51 15.35
C ILE A 251 16.61 -20.51 15.83
N ASP A 252 17.88 -20.79 15.50
CA ASP A 252 18.97 -19.83 15.69
C ASP A 252 18.63 -18.51 14.98
N PRO A 253 18.56 -17.36 15.70
CA PRO A 253 18.27 -16.06 15.11
C PRO A 253 19.18 -15.72 13.92
N GLN A 254 20.44 -16.18 13.93
CA GLN A 254 21.36 -15.91 12.83
C GLN A 254 20.91 -16.57 11.53
N GLN A 255 20.39 -17.80 11.59
CA GLN A 255 19.86 -18.50 10.41
C GLN A 255 18.62 -17.80 9.84
N LEU A 256 17.77 -17.25 10.72
CA LEU A 256 16.62 -16.45 10.29
C LEU A 256 17.06 -15.16 9.58
N LEU A 257 18.06 -14.45 10.14
CA LEU A 257 18.58 -13.22 9.56
C LEU A 257 19.26 -13.45 8.20
N GLU A 258 19.99 -14.54 8.02
CA GLU A 258 20.57 -14.90 6.72
C GLU A 258 19.50 -15.06 5.62
N LYS A 259 18.30 -15.51 6.00
CA LYS A 259 17.18 -15.65 5.07
C LYS A 259 16.47 -14.33 4.78
N ILE A 260 16.68 -13.29 5.60
CA ILE A 260 16.11 -11.94 5.48
C ILE A 260 17.26 -10.91 5.35
N PRO A 261 17.88 -10.78 4.16
CA PRO A 261 19.07 -9.94 3.98
C PRO A 261 18.73 -8.44 4.02
N ASP A 262 17.47 -8.08 3.81
CA ASP A 262 16.94 -6.72 3.88
C ASP A 262 15.67 -6.71 4.74
N PRO A 263 15.79 -6.56 6.07
CA PRO A 263 14.63 -6.51 6.96
C PRO A 263 13.68 -5.36 6.65
N ALA A 264 14.19 -4.19 6.24
CA ALA A 264 13.36 -3.03 5.94
C ALA A 264 12.48 -3.28 4.71
N GLY A 265 13.08 -3.67 3.58
CA GLY A 265 12.33 -4.01 2.36
C GLY A 265 11.56 -5.33 2.45
N TYR A 266 11.81 -6.15 3.47
CA TYR A 266 10.99 -7.31 3.80
C TYR A 266 9.74 -6.90 4.59
N PHE A 267 9.90 -6.35 5.80
CA PHE A 267 8.78 -6.09 6.71
C PHE A 267 7.96 -4.84 6.36
N TYR A 268 8.55 -3.87 5.67
CA TYR A 268 7.93 -2.57 5.38
C TYR A 268 7.77 -2.29 3.88
N ARG A 269 7.82 -3.32 3.03
CA ARG A 269 7.75 -3.21 1.55
C ARG A 269 6.63 -2.30 1.03
N PHE A 270 5.50 -2.27 1.73
CA PHE A 270 4.29 -1.60 1.30
C PHE A 270 3.78 -0.53 2.26
N THR A 271 4.40 -0.43 3.45
CA THR A 271 3.81 0.26 4.61
C THR A 271 4.83 1.09 5.37
N LEU A 272 6.07 1.22 4.88
CA LEU A 272 7.11 2.04 5.52
C LEU A 272 6.61 3.45 5.90
N PRO A 273 5.94 4.21 5.02
CA PRO A 273 5.46 5.55 5.37
C PRO A 273 4.43 5.61 6.50
N SER A 274 3.58 4.59 6.61
CA SER A 274 2.60 4.46 7.70
C SER A 274 3.17 3.79 8.95
N GLY A 275 4.43 3.36 8.93
CA GLY A 275 5.09 2.72 10.05
C GLY A 275 5.39 3.68 11.19
N THR A 276 5.65 3.12 12.37
CA THR A 276 6.02 3.89 13.57
C THR A 276 7.31 4.68 13.36
N ILE A 277 8.26 4.12 12.60
CA ILE A 277 9.51 4.77 12.21
C ILE A 277 9.57 4.78 10.68
N PRO A 278 9.03 5.83 10.03
CA PRO A 278 8.87 5.86 8.58
C PRO A 278 10.12 6.32 7.82
N TYR A 279 11.22 6.66 8.52
CA TYR A 279 12.47 7.18 7.96
C TYR A 279 13.68 6.57 8.65
N ASN A 280 14.83 6.54 7.98
CA ASN A 280 16.08 6.21 8.64
C ASN A 280 16.65 7.43 9.42
N VAL A 281 17.65 7.17 10.28
CA VAL A 281 18.27 8.20 11.12
C VAL A 281 18.99 9.28 10.30
N GLU A 282 19.55 8.94 9.14
CA GLU A 282 20.24 9.91 8.28
C GLU A 282 19.26 10.94 7.71
N VAL A 283 18.12 10.46 7.21
CA VAL A 283 17.00 11.29 6.75
C VAL A 283 16.50 12.18 7.91
N LEU A 284 16.40 11.65 9.14
CA LEU A 284 16.01 12.43 10.32
C LEU A 284 17.06 13.49 10.72
N ARG A 285 18.36 13.20 10.64
CA ARG A 285 19.42 14.14 11.03
C ARG A 285 19.48 15.36 10.11
N ARG A 286 19.23 15.18 8.81
CA ARG A 286 19.12 16.31 7.87
C ARG A 286 17.83 17.13 8.07
N VAL A 287 16.85 16.66 8.86
CA VAL A 287 15.71 17.50 9.30
C VAL A 287 16.14 18.56 10.31
N GLY A 288 17.17 18.27 11.13
CA GLY A 288 17.64 19.17 12.20
C GLY A 288 18.65 20.22 11.74
N HIS A 289 19.28 20.00 10.59
CA HIS A 289 20.29 20.88 9.99
C HIS A 289 19.81 21.33 8.61
N GLU A 290 19.20 22.50 8.55
CA GLU A 290 19.11 23.36 7.36
C GLU A 290 18.80 22.67 6.02
N ASP A 291 17.51 22.38 5.76
CA ASP A 291 16.95 22.31 4.40
C ASP A 291 15.56 22.98 4.43
N ARG A 292 15.56 24.31 4.61
CA ARG A 292 14.38 25.19 4.44
C ARG A 292 14.37 25.94 3.10
N ASP A 293 15.20 25.56 2.13
CA ASP A 293 15.27 26.18 0.81
C ASP A 293 15.14 25.14 -0.34
#